data_AF-A0A2H3CFS8-F1
#
_entry.id   AF-A0A2H3CFS8-F1
#
_cell.length_a   1.000
_cell.length_b   1.000
_cell.length_c   1.000
_cell.angle_alpha   90.00
_cell.angle_beta   90.00
_cell.angle_gamma   90.00
#
_symmetry.space_group_name_H-M   'P 1'
#
loop_
_entity.id
_entity.type
_entity.pdbx_description
1 polymer ?
#
loop_
_entity_poly.entity_id
_entity_poly.type
_entity_poly.pdbx_seq_one_letter_code
_entity_poly.pdbx_strand_id
1 'polypeptide(L)'
;MIHSVVVDVSASSATEFFHIPPLVVKICVPGQTSDILNEAASYDEMEVLQGVCTPRCYGLFQTSYVPDELDFPIMAERKARDEKLRREAEEDLDEDESLEPVVYDDLVTVILMERVGDRLKLGSPLPHGVREDMTDMYNDIGRLYLCHNDIRYANFLSALPEDQGGLPSLPSPFTGRTYSWRAVDFDLMKKTPLPKVAFSAYHFSYICRVLDNVPYGCIVEPWEW
;
A
#
# COMPACT_ATOMS: atom_id res chain seq x y z
N MET A 1 4.09 -11.45 -1.28
CA MET A 1 3.61 -12.75 -0.75
C MET A 1 2.72 -12.43 0.45
N ILE A 2 1.48 -12.92 0.50
CA ILE A 2 0.54 -12.63 1.60
C ILE A 2 0.54 -13.82 2.54
N HIS A 3 0.93 -13.62 3.80
CA HIS A 3 0.87 -14.63 4.85
C HIS A 3 -0.31 -14.33 5.78
N SER A 4 -1.15 -15.33 6.07
CA SER A 4 -2.21 -15.22 7.07
C SER A 4 -1.72 -15.73 8.43
N VAL A 5 -1.86 -14.92 9.48
CA VAL A 5 -1.55 -15.33 10.85
C VAL A 5 -2.86 -15.62 11.59
N VAL A 6 -2.95 -16.79 12.23
CA VAL A 6 -4.07 -17.16 13.11
C VAL A 6 -3.60 -17.00 14.55
N VAL A 7 -4.26 -16.14 15.32
CA VAL A 7 -3.96 -15.94 16.74
C VAL A 7 -4.64 -17.05 17.56
N ASP A 8 -3.88 -17.79 18.35
CA ASP A 8 -4.42 -18.78 19.29
C ASP A 8 -5.00 -18.07 20.53
N VAL A 9 -6.33 -18.09 20.63
CA VAL A 9 -7.09 -17.42 21.69
C VAL A 9 -7.09 -18.22 23.00
N SER A 10 -6.58 -19.46 23.01
CA SER A 10 -6.64 -20.37 24.17
C SER A 10 -5.78 -19.94 25.36
N ALA A 11 -4.91 -18.95 25.19
CA ALA A 11 -4.06 -18.40 26.26
C ALA A 11 -4.64 -17.17 26.99
N SER A 12 -5.81 -16.65 26.59
CA SER A 12 -6.36 -15.40 27.16
C SER A 12 -7.31 -15.65 28.34
N SER A 13 -6.99 -15.07 29.51
CA SER A 13 -7.85 -15.05 30.70
C SER A 13 -8.88 -13.91 30.69
N ALA A 14 -9.08 -13.23 29.56
CA ALA A 14 -9.95 -12.07 29.46
C ALA A 14 -11.43 -12.49 29.41
N THR A 15 -12.24 -11.89 30.29
CA THR A 15 -13.71 -12.07 30.36
C THR A 15 -14.47 -11.29 29.28
N GLU A 16 -13.77 -10.51 28.44
CA GLU A 16 -14.33 -9.82 27.28
C GLU A 16 -13.87 -10.51 25.99
N PHE A 17 -14.83 -10.80 25.10
CA PHE A 17 -14.54 -11.30 23.77
C PHE A 17 -13.99 -10.15 22.92
N PHE A 18 -12.67 -10.01 22.88
CA PHE A 18 -12.01 -9.11 21.94
C PHE A 18 -12.01 -9.75 20.54
N HIS A 19 -12.77 -9.17 19.62
CA HIS A 19 -12.72 -9.55 18.21
C HIS A 19 -11.55 -8.84 17.54
N ILE A 20 -10.47 -9.57 17.29
CA ILE A 20 -9.38 -9.08 16.44
C ILE A 20 -9.86 -9.22 14.98
N PRO A 21 -9.98 -8.12 14.21
CA PRO A 21 -10.35 -8.22 12.80
C PRO A 21 -9.26 -8.99 12.04
N PRO A 22 -9.56 -9.56 10.87
CA PRO A 22 -8.53 -10.13 10.03
C PRO A 22 -7.46 -9.08 9.72
N LEU A 23 -6.19 -9.44 9.93
CA LEU A 23 -5.04 -8.55 9.76
C LEU A 23 -4.17 -8.99 8.59
N VAL A 24 -3.43 -8.05 8.03
CA VAL A 24 -2.38 -8.28 7.03
C VAL A 24 -1.09 -7.60 7.48
N VAL A 25 0.03 -8.20 7.13
CA VAL A 25 1.36 -7.65 7.39
C VAL A 25 2.05 -7.38 6.05
N LYS A 26 2.51 -6.14 5.85
CA LYS A 26 3.47 -5.82 4.78
C LYS A 26 4.87 -5.93 5.37
N ILE A 27 5.64 -6.88 4.87
CA ILE A 27 7.00 -7.15 5.32
C ILE A 27 7.97 -6.48 4.36
N CYS A 28 8.81 -5.60 4.89
CA CYS A 28 9.96 -5.05 4.17
C CYS A 28 11.19 -5.87 4.53
N VAL A 29 11.84 -6.41 3.50
CA VAL A 29 13.13 -7.06 3.65
C VAL A 29 14.23 -6.00 3.75
N PRO A 30 15.35 -6.30 4.44
CA PRO A 30 16.45 -5.37 4.64
C PRO A 30 16.85 -4.52 3.44
N GLY A 31 17.24 -3.26 3.71
CA GLY A 31 17.67 -2.32 2.69
C GLY A 31 16.55 -1.61 1.90
N GLN A 32 15.27 -1.77 2.27
CA GLN A 32 14.13 -0.96 1.75
C GLN A 32 13.42 -0.18 2.87
N THR A 33 14.14 0.09 3.96
CA THR A 33 13.57 0.69 5.16
C THR A 33 12.97 2.07 4.88
N SER A 34 13.53 2.85 3.95
CA SER A 34 12.98 4.15 3.56
C SER A 34 11.54 4.09 3.05
N ASP A 35 11.24 3.11 2.19
CA ASP A 35 9.97 3.04 1.45
C ASP A 35 8.85 2.63 2.40
N ILE A 36 9.10 1.63 3.25
CA ILE A 36 8.15 1.21 4.28
C ILE A 36 7.98 2.26 5.39
N LEU A 37 9.03 3.02 5.72
CA LEU A 37 8.92 4.14 6.65
C LEU A 37 8.05 5.26 6.06
N ASN A 38 8.20 5.57 4.77
CA ASN A 38 7.38 6.56 4.10
C ASN A 38 5.91 6.13 4.02
N GLU A 39 5.65 4.86 3.74
CA GLU A 39 4.29 4.32 3.76
C GLU A 39 3.67 4.41 5.15
N ALA A 40 4.39 4.01 6.21
CA ALA A 40 3.90 4.12 7.58
C ALA A 40 3.58 5.57 7.97
N ALA A 41 4.48 6.51 7.67
CA ALA A 41 4.24 7.92 7.90
C ALA A 41 3.04 8.44 7.10
N SER A 42 2.81 7.92 5.89
CA SER A 42 1.64 8.28 5.08
C SER A 42 0.34 7.83 5.72
N TYR A 43 0.30 6.65 6.36
CA TYR A 43 -0.87 6.23 7.13
C TYR A 43 -1.13 7.14 8.34
N ASP A 44 -0.08 7.59 9.04
CA ASP A 44 -0.20 8.54 10.15
C ASP A 44 -0.76 9.88 9.67
N GLU A 45 -0.28 10.41 8.55
CA GLU A 45 -0.80 11.66 7.97
C GLU A 45 -2.25 11.54 7.46
N MET A 46 -2.66 10.32 7.10
CA MET A 46 -4.01 9.99 6.67
C MET A 46 -4.89 9.40 7.78
N GLU A 47 -4.58 9.64 9.07
CA GLU A 47 -5.35 9.09 10.21
C GLU A 47 -6.87 9.26 10.04
N VAL A 48 -7.31 10.45 9.61
CA VAL A 48 -8.74 10.78 9.40
C VAL A 48 -9.40 10.04 8.23
N LEU A 49 -8.63 9.37 7.38
CA LEU A 49 -9.08 8.60 6.23
C LEU A 49 -8.94 7.08 6.40
N GLN A 50 -8.31 6.64 7.50
CA GLN A 50 -8.20 5.22 7.84
C GLN A 50 -9.58 4.62 8.14
N GLY A 51 -9.89 3.50 7.48
CA GLY A 51 -11.22 2.89 7.51
C GLY A 51 -12.27 3.62 6.66
N VAL A 52 -11.92 4.73 6.00
CA VAL A 52 -12.76 5.45 5.02
C VAL A 52 -12.37 5.04 3.60
N CYS A 53 -11.19 5.48 3.15
CA CYS A 53 -10.66 5.22 1.81
C CYS A 53 -9.27 4.57 1.83
N THR A 54 -8.64 4.48 3.00
CA THR A 54 -7.40 3.72 3.21
C THR A 54 -7.63 2.65 4.29
N PRO A 55 -6.86 1.55 4.30
CA PRO A 55 -6.90 0.60 5.40
C PRO A 55 -6.56 1.27 6.73
N ARG A 56 -7.13 0.76 7.82
CA ARG A 56 -6.62 1.02 9.17
C ARG A 56 -5.22 0.43 9.32
N CYS A 57 -4.28 1.27 9.73
CA CYS A 57 -2.90 0.92 10.05
C CYS A 57 -2.77 0.86 11.58
N TYR A 58 -2.27 -0.26 12.09
CA TYR A 58 -2.08 -0.50 13.52
C TYR A 58 -0.66 -0.21 13.98
N GLY A 59 0.24 0.12 13.06
CA GLY A 59 1.58 0.59 13.36
C GLY A 59 2.68 -0.10 12.56
N LEU A 60 3.86 0.49 12.68
CA LEU A 60 5.13 -0.02 12.20
C LEU A 60 5.87 -0.72 13.34
N PHE A 61 6.39 -1.91 13.06
CA PHE A 61 7.17 -2.69 14.02
C PHE A 61 8.49 -3.09 13.39
N GLN A 62 9.55 -3.10 14.20
CA GLN A 62 10.88 -3.48 13.77
C GLN A 62 11.46 -4.49 14.76
N THR A 63 12.15 -5.49 14.23
CA THR A 63 12.93 -6.44 15.04
C THR A 63 14.21 -6.79 14.32
N SER A 64 15.27 -7.08 15.08
CA SER A 64 16.42 -7.78 14.54
C SER A 64 16.03 -9.19 14.13
N TYR A 65 16.63 -9.72 13.06
CA TYR A 65 16.54 -11.13 12.69
C TYR A 65 17.95 -11.74 12.59
N VAL A 66 18.04 -13.06 12.81
CA VAL A 66 19.28 -13.81 12.57
C VAL A 66 19.17 -14.41 11.17
N PRO A 67 20.10 -14.14 10.23
CA PRO A 67 20.02 -14.64 8.85
C PRO A 67 19.89 -16.17 8.73
N ASP A 68 20.43 -16.92 9.70
CA ASP A 68 20.37 -18.38 9.72
C ASP A 68 18.99 -18.94 10.17
N GLU A 69 18.17 -18.12 10.83
CA GLU A 69 16.85 -18.53 11.36
C GLU A 69 15.70 -18.17 10.40
N LEU A 70 15.90 -17.16 9.56
CA LEU A 70 14.86 -16.61 8.69
C LEU A 70 15.40 -16.45 7.27
N ASP A 71 15.12 -17.44 6.42
CA ASP A 71 15.45 -17.35 5.00
C ASP A 71 14.39 -16.51 4.29
N PHE A 72 14.84 -15.44 3.63
CA PHE A 72 14.05 -14.67 2.70
C PHE A 72 14.52 -14.99 1.28
N PRO A 73 13.85 -15.90 0.55
CA PRO A 73 14.28 -16.28 -0.81
C PRO A 73 14.47 -15.07 -1.74
N ILE A 74 13.65 -14.03 -1.54
CA ILE A 74 13.71 -12.77 -2.30
C ILE A 74 14.99 -11.96 -2.06
N MET A 75 15.70 -12.17 -0.95
CA MET A 75 16.95 -11.46 -0.64
C MET A 75 18.08 -11.83 -1.60
N ALA A 76 18.14 -13.09 -2.05
CA ALA A 76 19.16 -13.53 -3.00
C ALA A 76 18.95 -12.87 -4.37
N GLU A 77 17.72 -12.91 -4.88
CA GLU A 77 17.33 -12.24 -6.14
C GLU A 77 17.58 -10.72 -6.06
N ARG A 78 17.28 -10.12 -4.90
CA ARG A 78 17.49 -8.70 -4.67
C ARG A 78 18.95 -8.30 -4.63
N LYS A 79 19.79 -9.01 -3.88
CA LYS A 79 21.24 -8.76 -3.85
C LYS A 79 21.83 -8.84 -5.26
N ALA A 80 21.37 -9.78 -6.08
CA ALA A 80 21.79 -9.89 -7.48
C ALA A 80 21.35 -8.69 -8.32
N ARG A 81 20.12 -8.17 -8.12
CA ARG A 81 19.62 -6.98 -8.80
C ARG A 81 20.36 -5.72 -8.38
N ASP A 82 20.55 -5.52 -7.08
CA ASP A 82 21.19 -4.32 -6.54
C ASP A 82 22.67 -4.27 -6.97
N GLU A 83 23.37 -5.41 -7.02
CA GLU A 83 24.71 -5.52 -7.61
C GLU A 83 24.73 -5.20 -9.11
N LYS A 84 23.71 -5.63 -9.86
CA LYS A 84 23.58 -5.29 -11.29
C LYS A 84 23.42 -3.78 -11.49
N LEU A 85 22.49 -3.16 -10.75
CA LEU A 85 22.25 -1.72 -10.81
C LEU A 85 23.46 -0.91 -10.38
N ARG A 86 24.19 -1.38 -9.36
CA ARG A 86 25.44 -0.77 -8.91
C ARG A 86 26.48 -0.78 -10.03
N ARG A 87 26.67 -1.91 -10.72
CA ARG A 87 27.60 -1.99 -11.86
C ARG A 87 27.21 -1.06 -13.00
N GLU A 88 25.92 -1.01 -13.34
CA GLU A 88 25.41 -0.08 -14.35
C GLU A 88 25.67 1.38 -13.95
N ALA A 89 25.46 1.73 -12.68
CA ALA A 89 25.74 3.07 -12.18
C ALA A 89 27.24 3.37 -12.11
N GLU A 90 28.10 2.40 -11.81
CA GLU A 90 29.57 2.54 -11.81
C GLU A 90 30.13 2.81 -13.22
N GLU A 91 29.48 2.31 -14.28
CA GLU A 91 29.88 2.61 -15.66
C GLU A 91 29.73 4.10 -16.02
N ASP A 92 28.84 4.82 -15.32
CA ASP A 92 28.55 6.24 -15.52
C ASP A 92 29.38 7.18 -14.61
N LEU A 93 30.25 6.63 -13.74
CA LEU A 93 31.05 7.43 -12.79
C LEU A 93 32.40 7.88 -13.36
N ASP A 94 32.84 9.05 -12.90
CA ASP A 94 34.22 9.51 -13.11
C ASP A 94 35.21 8.68 -12.26
N GLU A 95 36.49 8.61 -12.67
CA GLU A 95 37.52 7.77 -12.02
C GLU A 95 37.74 8.04 -10.51
N ASP A 96 37.34 9.23 -10.03
CA ASP A 96 37.47 9.65 -8.63
C ASP A 96 36.18 9.47 -7.80
N GLU A 97 35.08 9.00 -8.42
CA GLU A 97 33.80 8.76 -7.74
C GLU A 97 33.61 7.27 -7.39
N SER A 98 33.10 7.00 -6.19
CA SER A 98 32.78 5.64 -5.75
C SER A 98 31.39 5.59 -5.12
N LEU A 99 30.58 4.60 -5.49
CA LEU A 99 29.29 4.37 -4.85
C LEU A 99 29.47 3.81 -3.45
N GLU A 100 28.69 4.36 -2.51
CA GLU A 100 28.56 3.75 -1.20
C GLU A 100 27.98 2.32 -1.33
N PRO A 101 28.50 1.35 -0.57
CA PRO A 101 27.98 0.00 -0.59
C PRO A 101 26.55 -0.03 -0.04
N VAL A 102 25.68 -0.84 -0.66
CA VAL A 102 24.34 -1.09 -0.13
C VAL A 102 24.48 -1.86 1.18
N VAL A 103 24.12 -1.21 2.29
CA VAL A 103 24.10 -1.85 3.60
C VAL A 103 22.74 -2.51 3.79
N TYR A 104 22.75 -3.84 3.92
CA TYR A 104 21.58 -4.58 4.38
C TYR A 104 21.67 -4.68 5.90
N ASP A 105 20.73 -4.06 6.59
CA ASP A 105 20.59 -4.18 8.04
C ASP A 105 20.03 -5.55 8.43
N ASP A 106 20.34 -6.02 9.63
CA ASP A 106 19.72 -7.24 10.18
C ASP A 106 18.33 -6.93 10.76
N LEU A 107 17.58 -6.01 10.14
CA LEU A 107 16.28 -5.55 10.60
C LEU A 107 15.17 -6.02 9.66
N VAL A 108 14.16 -6.67 10.24
CA VAL A 108 12.88 -6.88 9.57
C VAL A 108 11.93 -5.79 10.02
N THR A 109 11.40 -5.05 9.06
CA THR A 109 10.42 -3.99 9.29
C THR A 109 9.06 -4.43 8.76
N VAL A 110 8.01 -4.27 9.56
CA VAL A 110 6.66 -4.68 9.18
C VAL A 110 5.64 -3.58 9.49
N ILE A 111 4.65 -3.42 8.61
CA ILE A 111 3.44 -2.63 8.89
C ILE A 111 2.28 -3.60 9.11
N LEU A 112 1.58 -3.45 10.23
CA LEU A 112 0.37 -4.20 10.55
C LEU A 112 -0.86 -3.39 10.15
N MET A 113 -1.76 -3.98 9.35
CA MET A 113 -2.95 -3.29 8.83
C MET A 113 -4.18 -4.17 8.90
N GLU A 114 -5.36 -3.56 8.81
CA GLU A 114 -6.60 -4.30 8.59
C GLU A 114 -6.53 -5.02 7.23
N ARG A 115 -7.05 -6.24 7.19
CA ARG A 115 -7.24 -6.94 5.94
C ARG A 115 -8.40 -6.31 5.18
N VAL A 116 -8.13 -5.94 3.93
CA VAL A 116 -9.13 -5.49 2.97
C VAL A 116 -9.49 -6.62 2.00
N GLY A 117 -10.47 -6.39 1.13
CA GLY A 117 -10.97 -7.36 0.18
C GLY A 117 -10.12 -7.49 -1.08
N ASP A 118 -10.77 -7.88 -2.17
CA ASP A 118 -10.11 -8.30 -3.41
C ASP A 118 -9.96 -7.16 -4.42
N ARG A 119 -9.13 -7.41 -5.44
CA ARG A 119 -9.01 -6.53 -6.61
C ARG A 119 -10.27 -6.58 -7.47
N LEU A 120 -10.44 -5.55 -8.30
CA LEU A 120 -11.44 -5.54 -9.36
C LEU A 120 -11.32 -6.78 -10.25
N LYS A 121 -12.42 -7.48 -10.51
CA LYS A 121 -12.41 -8.65 -11.39
C LYS A 121 -12.20 -8.24 -12.84
N LEU A 122 -11.10 -8.68 -13.43
CA LEU A 122 -10.78 -8.47 -14.85
C LEU A 122 -11.78 -9.20 -15.76
N GLY A 123 -12.09 -8.58 -16.91
CA GLY A 123 -12.99 -9.13 -17.91
C GLY A 123 -14.47 -9.11 -17.51
N SER A 124 -14.80 -8.38 -16.43
CA SER A 124 -16.16 -8.24 -15.92
C SER A 124 -16.59 -6.77 -15.94
N PRO A 125 -17.89 -6.48 -16.09
CA PRO A 125 -18.40 -5.12 -15.95
C PRO A 125 -17.99 -4.50 -14.62
N LEU A 126 -17.70 -3.21 -14.63
CA LEU A 126 -17.37 -2.46 -13.43
C LEU A 126 -18.52 -2.53 -12.42
N PRO A 127 -18.25 -2.77 -11.13
CA PRO A 127 -19.25 -2.65 -10.08
C PRO A 127 -19.89 -1.25 -10.07
N HIS A 128 -21.18 -1.19 -9.75
CA HIS A 128 -21.90 0.08 -9.67
C HIS A 128 -21.23 1.02 -8.65
N GLY A 129 -21.02 2.28 -9.03
CA GLY A 129 -20.46 3.30 -8.14
C GLY A 129 -18.92 3.27 -7.99
N VAL A 130 -18.20 2.32 -8.61
CA VAL A 130 -16.75 2.19 -8.41
C VAL A 130 -15.98 3.42 -8.91
N ARG A 131 -16.42 4.03 -10.00
CA ARG A 131 -15.76 5.21 -10.57
C ARG A 131 -15.92 6.41 -9.64
N GLU A 132 -17.11 6.59 -9.11
CA GLU A 132 -17.45 7.62 -8.15
C GLU A 132 -16.69 7.42 -6.84
N ASP A 133 -16.65 6.19 -6.32
CA ASP A 133 -15.88 5.85 -5.12
C ASP A 133 -14.40 6.16 -5.30
N MET A 134 -13.74 5.61 -6.33
CA MET A 134 -12.31 5.84 -6.55
C MET A 134 -11.99 7.31 -6.76
N THR A 135 -12.82 8.04 -7.50
CA THR A 135 -12.63 9.47 -7.74
C THR A 135 -12.74 10.27 -6.44
N ASP A 136 -13.76 10.02 -5.62
CA ASP A 136 -13.96 10.73 -4.36
C ASP A 136 -12.92 10.35 -3.30
N MET A 137 -12.52 9.07 -3.22
CA MET A 137 -11.45 8.58 -2.35
C MET A 137 -10.14 9.33 -2.58
N TYR A 138 -9.72 9.48 -3.83
CA TYR A 138 -8.49 10.20 -4.17
C TYR A 138 -8.61 11.71 -4.03
N ASN A 139 -9.80 12.27 -4.23
CA ASN A 139 -10.06 13.66 -3.90
C ASN A 139 -9.98 13.90 -2.38
N ASP A 140 -10.39 12.93 -1.55
CA ASP A 140 -10.23 12.99 -0.09
C ASP A 140 -8.76 12.97 0.32
N ILE A 141 -7.95 12.06 -0.23
CA ILE A 141 -6.49 12.05 -0.01
C ILE A 141 -5.88 13.39 -0.43
N GLY A 142 -6.33 13.95 -1.56
CA GLY A 142 -5.86 15.25 -2.04
C GLY A 142 -6.19 16.45 -1.20
N ARG A 143 -7.26 16.38 -0.39
CA ARG A 143 -7.58 17.43 0.59
C ARG A 143 -6.54 17.50 1.71
N LEU A 144 -5.73 16.46 1.90
CA LEU A 144 -4.60 16.42 2.81
C LEU A 144 -3.27 16.85 2.16
N TYR A 145 -3.29 17.32 0.91
CA TYR A 145 -2.10 17.69 0.14
C TYR A 145 -1.12 16.52 -0.11
N LEU A 146 -1.66 15.31 -0.17
CA LEU A 146 -0.94 14.06 -0.37
C LEU A 146 -1.18 13.48 -1.77
N CYS A 147 -0.10 13.09 -2.45
CA CYS A 147 -0.08 12.53 -3.79
C CYS A 147 0.47 11.11 -3.83
N HIS A 148 -0.38 10.17 -4.21
CA HIS A 148 -0.08 8.73 -4.16
C HIS A 148 1.10 8.33 -5.06
N ASN A 149 1.23 8.95 -6.23
CA ASN A 149 2.21 8.65 -7.29
C ASN A 149 2.24 7.20 -7.82
N ASP A 150 1.47 6.27 -7.25
CA ASP A 150 1.34 4.89 -7.72
C ASP A 150 -0.14 4.48 -7.86
N ILE A 151 -0.91 5.29 -8.59
CA ILE A 151 -2.34 5.02 -8.83
C ILE A 151 -2.47 3.94 -9.91
N ARG A 152 -2.62 2.69 -9.49
CA ARG A 152 -2.69 1.52 -10.38
C ARG A 152 -3.71 0.49 -9.96
N TYR A 153 -4.05 -0.41 -10.90
CA TYR A 153 -4.99 -1.52 -10.68
C TYR A 153 -4.66 -2.35 -9.44
N ALA A 154 -3.37 -2.65 -9.23
CA ALA A 154 -2.92 -3.47 -8.11
C ALA A 154 -3.20 -2.85 -6.73
N ASN A 155 -3.35 -1.52 -6.67
CA ASN A 155 -3.47 -0.73 -5.45
C ASN A 155 -4.93 -0.38 -5.14
N PHE A 156 -5.89 -1.00 -5.84
CA PHE A 156 -7.32 -0.92 -5.57
C PHE A 156 -7.89 -2.23 -5.06
N LEU A 157 -8.34 -2.19 -3.82
CA LEU A 157 -8.93 -3.34 -3.14
C LEU A 157 -10.32 -2.95 -2.63
N SER A 158 -11.26 -3.88 -2.65
CA SER A 158 -12.57 -3.64 -2.04
C SER A 158 -12.42 -3.53 -0.52
N ALA A 159 -13.38 -2.90 0.15
CA ALA A 159 -13.54 -3.11 1.59
C ALA A 159 -13.83 -4.61 1.84
N LEU A 160 -13.34 -5.16 2.96
CA LEU A 160 -13.68 -6.52 3.34
C LEU A 160 -15.13 -6.54 3.85
N PRO A 161 -16.00 -7.45 3.37
CA PRO A 161 -17.36 -7.56 3.88
C PRO A 161 -17.42 -7.92 5.37
N GLU A 162 -18.42 -7.40 6.09
CA GLU A 162 -18.58 -7.65 7.53
C GLU A 162 -18.79 -9.14 7.87
N ASP A 163 -19.48 -9.88 7.01
CA ASP A 163 -19.68 -11.33 7.14
C ASP A 163 -18.39 -12.15 6.97
N GLN A 164 -17.34 -11.53 6.44
CA GLN A 164 -15.98 -12.09 6.33
C GLN A 164 -15.04 -11.55 7.43
N GLY A 165 -15.58 -10.87 8.44
CA GLY A 165 -14.82 -10.26 9.53
C GLY A 165 -14.30 -8.85 9.22
N GLY A 166 -14.72 -8.25 8.11
CA GLY A 166 -14.38 -6.87 7.78
C GLY A 166 -14.93 -5.87 8.79
N LEU A 167 -14.17 -4.80 9.04
CA LEU A 167 -14.62 -3.69 9.87
C LEU A 167 -15.53 -2.76 9.08
N PRO A 168 -16.57 -2.17 9.71
CA PRO A 168 -17.44 -1.20 9.05
C PRO A 168 -16.66 -0.03 8.43
N SER A 169 -17.02 0.37 7.22
CA SER A 169 -16.50 1.60 6.58
C SER A 169 -16.95 2.83 7.37
N LEU A 170 -16.03 3.77 7.59
CA LEU A 170 -16.34 5.07 8.16
C LEU A 170 -16.75 6.05 7.06
N PRO A 171 -17.64 7.01 7.36
CA PRO A 171 -17.96 8.07 6.41
C PRO A 171 -16.78 9.02 6.24
N SER A 172 -16.54 9.47 5.02
CA SER A 172 -15.53 10.47 4.73
C SER A 172 -15.82 11.77 5.48
N PRO A 173 -14.81 12.39 6.14
CA PRO A 173 -14.97 13.68 6.78
C PRO A 173 -15.23 14.81 5.77
N PHE A 174 -15.04 14.58 4.47
CA PHE A 174 -15.15 15.59 3.43
C PHE A 174 -16.38 15.44 2.53
N THR A 175 -16.85 14.21 2.30
CA THR A 175 -18.02 13.94 1.46
C THR A 175 -19.20 13.39 2.25
N GLY A 176 -18.97 12.87 3.46
CA GLY A 176 -19.97 12.14 4.25
C GLY A 176 -20.34 10.76 3.70
N ARG A 177 -19.75 10.35 2.57
CA ARG A 177 -20.01 9.05 1.93
C ARG A 177 -19.16 7.95 2.57
N THR A 178 -19.71 6.75 2.64
CA THR A 178 -18.92 5.53 2.86
C THR A 178 -18.52 4.95 1.50
N TYR A 179 -17.29 4.44 1.39
CA TYR A 179 -16.79 3.84 0.16
C TYR A 179 -16.69 2.32 0.31
N SER A 180 -16.91 1.62 -0.81
CA SER A 180 -16.77 0.15 -0.90
C SER A 180 -15.36 -0.28 -1.31
N TRP A 181 -14.42 0.67 -1.42
CA TRP A 181 -13.07 0.47 -1.92
C TRP A 181 -12.04 1.13 -1.00
N ARG A 182 -10.79 0.69 -1.14
CA ARG A 182 -9.60 1.14 -0.40
C ARG A 182 -8.43 1.30 -1.36
N ALA A 183 -7.71 2.39 -1.21
CA ALA A 183 -6.38 2.57 -1.79
C ALA A 183 -5.33 1.98 -0.84
N VAL A 184 -4.30 1.35 -1.37
CA VAL A 184 -3.18 0.77 -0.62
C VAL A 184 -1.85 1.10 -1.30
N ASP A 185 -0.74 0.75 -0.65
CA ASP A 185 0.63 0.85 -1.20
C ASP A 185 1.12 2.30 -1.34
N PHE A 186 1.29 2.98 -0.20
CA PHE A 186 1.61 4.42 -0.14
C PHE A 186 3.10 4.73 -0.06
N ASP A 187 3.98 3.81 -0.46
CA ASP A 187 5.43 3.97 -0.37
C ASP A 187 5.97 5.11 -1.25
N LEU A 188 5.31 5.41 -2.37
CA LEU A 188 5.61 6.54 -3.26
C LEU A 188 4.80 7.81 -2.94
N MET A 189 4.06 7.83 -1.83
CA MET A 189 3.28 9.00 -1.43
C MET A 189 4.20 10.21 -1.19
N LYS A 190 3.78 11.38 -1.69
CA LYS A 190 4.49 12.65 -1.49
C LYS A 190 3.54 13.78 -1.15
N LYS A 191 4.01 14.69 -0.29
CA LYS A 191 3.37 16.01 -0.12
C LYS A 191 3.50 16.82 -1.39
N THR A 192 2.45 17.58 -1.70
CA THR A 192 2.42 18.42 -2.89
C THR A 192 1.74 19.76 -2.63
N PRO A 193 2.29 20.88 -3.15
CA PRO A 193 1.62 22.19 -3.08
C PRO A 193 0.60 22.38 -4.22
N LEU A 194 0.31 21.36 -5.01
CA LEU A 194 -0.58 21.47 -6.16
C LEU A 194 -2.00 21.89 -5.75
N PRO A 195 -2.66 22.76 -6.53
CA PRO A 195 -4.03 23.17 -6.24
C PRO A 195 -5.01 22.01 -6.48
N LYS A 196 -6.12 21.99 -5.73
CA LYS A 196 -7.15 20.95 -5.78
C LYS A 196 -7.59 20.57 -7.20
N VAL A 197 -7.76 21.55 -8.10
CA VAL A 197 -8.21 21.30 -9.48
C VAL A 197 -7.18 20.52 -10.28
N ALA A 198 -5.89 20.88 -10.16
CA ALA A 198 -4.82 20.14 -10.82
C ALA A 198 -4.74 18.71 -10.27
N PHE A 199 -4.96 18.58 -8.98
CA PHE A 199 -4.90 17.32 -8.27
C PHE A 199 -6.03 16.35 -8.68
N SER A 200 -7.27 16.84 -8.72
CA SER A 200 -8.42 16.08 -9.21
C SER A 200 -8.24 15.65 -10.67
N ALA A 201 -7.70 16.52 -11.53
CA ALA A 201 -7.44 16.18 -12.93
C ALA A 201 -6.36 15.09 -13.07
N TYR A 202 -5.27 15.20 -12.31
CA TYR A 202 -4.19 14.20 -12.27
C TYR A 202 -4.75 12.83 -11.86
N HIS A 203 -5.43 12.74 -10.73
CA HIS A 203 -6.03 11.50 -10.23
C HIS A 203 -7.04 10.89 -11.19
N PHE A 204 -7.96 11.72 -11.71
CA PHE A 204 -8.99 11.25 -12.61
C PHE A 204 -8.42 10.59 -13.88
N SER A 205 -7.29 11.09 -14.40
CA SER A 205 -6.67 10.50 -15.59
C SER A 205 -6.17 9.06 -15.35
N TYR A 206 -5.52 8.78 -14.22
CA TYR A 206 -5.06 7.43 -13.89
C TYR A 206 -6.22 6.50 -13.52
N ILE A 207 -7.20 6.99 -12.77
CA ILE A 207 -8.40 6.22 -12.41
C ILE A 207 -9.15 5.79 -13.67
N CYS A 208 -9.35 6.69 -14.64
CA CYS A 208 -10.01 6.34 -15.90
C CYS A 208 -9.20 5.30 -16.67
N ARG A 209 -7.87 5.48 -16.78
CA ARG A 209 -7.01 4.49 -17.43
C ARG A 209 -7.16 3.10 -16.83
N VAL A 210 -7.17 2.98 -15.51
CA VAL A 210 -7.38 1.69 -14.83
C VAL A 210 -8.79 1.15 -15.11
N LEU A 211 -9.82 1.93 -14.82
CA LEU A 211 -11.21 1.47 -14.86
C LEU A 211 -11.71 1.16 -16.27
N ASP A 212 -11.26 1.89 -17.28
CA ASP A 212 -11.68 1.69 -18.66
C ASP A 212 -11.15 0.38 -19.24
N ASN A 213 -10.06 -0.16 -18.69
CA ASN A 213 -9.42 -1.40 -19.15
C ASN A 213 -9.88 -2.67 -18.43
N VAL A 214 -10.38 -2.54 -17.19
CA VAL A 214 -10.86 -3.68 -16.38
C VAL A 214 -11.92 -4.54 -17.11
N PRO A 215 -12.95 -3.97 -17.76
CA PRO A 215 -13.95 -4.77 -18.48
C PRO A 215 -13.40 -5.59 -19.66
N TYR A 216 -12.28 -5.16 -20.24
CA TYR A 216 -11.63 -5.86 -21.34
C TYR A 216 -10.64 -6.92 -20.85
N GLY A 217 -10.45 -7.04 -19.54
CA GLY A 217 -9.49 -7.97 -18.94
C GLY A 217 -8.04 -7.52 -19.06
N CYS A 218 -7.81 -6.23 -19.34
CA CYS A 218 -6.48 -5.66 -19.49
C CYS A 218 -6.08 -4.91 -18.22
N ILE A 219 -4.83 -5.09 -17.80
CA ILE A 219 -4.16 -4.19 -16.85
C ILE A 219 -3.33 -3.24 -17.72
N VAL A 220 -3.56 -1.94 -17.56
CA VAL A 220 -2.74 -0.91 -18.19
C VAL A 220 -2.13 -0.10 -17.07
N GLU A 221 -0.83 -0.27 -16.89
CA GLU A 221 -0.13 0.43 -15.83
C GLU A 221 0.11 1.91 -16.21
N PRO A 222 0.20 2.82 -15.22
CA PRO A 222 0.38 4.26 -15.43
C PRO A 222 1.52 4.66 -16.39
N TRP A 223 2.60 3.88 -16.39
CA TRP A 223 3.83 4.11 -17.15
C TRP A 223 3.85 3.41 -18.52
N GLU A 224 2.82 2.63 -18.84
CA GLU A 224 2.67 1.99 -20.15
C GLU A 224 1.94 2.95 -21.10
N TRP A 225 2.52 3.15 -22.29
CA TRP A 225 2.04 4.08 -23.32
C TRP A 225 1.23 3.37 -24.39
#